data_AF-A0A744ILV5-F1
#
_entry.id   AF-A0A744ILV5-F1
#
_cell.length_a   1.000
_cell.length_b   1.000
_cell.length_c   1.000
_cell.angle_alpha   90.00
_cell.angle_beta   90.00
_cell.angle_gamma   90.00
#
_symmetry.space_group_name_H-M   'P 1'
#
loop_
_entity.id
_entity.type
_entity.pdbx_description
1 polymer ?
#
loop_
_entity_poly.entity_id
_entity_poly.type
_entity_poly.pdbx_seq_one_letter_code
_entity_poly.pdbx_strand_id
1 'polypeptide(L)'
;MCRPIPLTHRSSRYIGFLLDLTVSETALTPFESWLKPARQLADVLFPRTVLNDRLHTFSAYERMSTALTAAQVFGVQRLCRHYAARLAPLPGPDASRESNQRLAQITQYARQLAGSPSVINTRAREQLAEVGLTARDTVLINQIIGFIGFQARVAAIFQAFCRLPVRELPGQEMQRFARAARFQNPQTTWRPAASLVEYSPAHTKVRRQYSSSQCQIMAPVLIRDPSSFALLERILTSTLHTASPPSLLPLITLLTSRINGSAACFNEQATQPGAWRRAVITLRQEDDDIARWELEPALTQAIQWLTRAPDRFSAAHFFPLLTRGVSSEQAINMLGWCGVCGWLNRLKIALGETY
;
A
#
# COMPACT_ATOMS: atom_id res chain seq x y z
N MET A 1 -5.69 14.28 44.16
CA MET A 1 -6.66 14.77 43.17
C MET A 1 -5.92 15.62 42.15
N CYS A 2 -5.46 15.04 41.05
CA CYS A 2 -4.77 15.78 39.99
C CYS A 2 -5.77 16.04 38.85
N ARG A 3 -5.99 17.32 38.54
CA ARG A 3 -6.84 17.78 37.43
C ARG A 3 -6.24 17.35 36.08
N PRO A 4 -7.06 16.99 35.07
CA PRO A 4 -6.57 16.75 33.73
C PRO A 4 -6.18 18.08 33.05
N ILE A 5 -4.99 18.10 32.47
CA ILE A 5 -4.48 19.20 31.63
C ILE A 5 -5.25 19.17 30.30
N PRO A 6 -5.73 20.31 29.78
CA PRO A 6 -6.45 20.34 28.51
C PRO A 6 -5.48 20.05 27.36
N LEU A 7 -5.78 19.02 26.56
CA LEU A 7 -5.08 18.76 25.30
C LEU A 7 -5.33 19.94 24.35
N THR A 8 -4.28 20.66 24.02
CA THR A 8 -4.31 21.75 23.04
C THR A 8 -4.63 21.20 21.65
N HIS A 9 -5.61 21.82 21.00
CA HIS A 9 -6.25 21.43 19.73
C HIS A 9 -5.33 21.42 18.48
N ARG A 10 -4.01 21.54 18.63
CA ARG A 10 -3.04 21.53 17.52
C ARG A 10 -2.34 20.17 17.33
N SER A 11 -2.24 19.33 18.35
CA SER A 11 -1.54 18.03 18.26
C SER A 11 -2.34 16.93 17.55
N SER A 12 -3.64 17.12 17.35
CA SER A 12 -4.53 16.14 16.70
C SER A 12 -4.28 15.96 15.19
N ARG A 13 -3.60 16.90 14.52
CA ARG A 13 -3.39 16.86 13.06
C ARG A 13 -2.35 15.83 12.59
N TYR A 14 -1.49 15.33 13.47
CA TYR A 14 -0.37 14.44 13.08
C TYR A 14 -0.50 12.98 13.55
N ILE A 15 -1.49 12.69 14.40
CA ILE A 15 -1.67 11.39 15.06
C ILE A 15 -2.46 10.39 14.19
N GLY A 16 -3.24 10.89 13.22
CA GLY A 16 -4.17 10.07 12.43
C GLY A 16 -3.51 8.97 11.57
N PHE A 17 -2.27 9.15 11.11
CA PHE A 17 -1.59 8.12 10.31
C PHE A 17 -1.20 6.90 11.14
N LEU A 18 -0.70 7.11 12.38
CA LEU A 18 -0.31 6.05 13.30
C LEU A 18 -1.46 5.59 14.23
N LEU A 19 -2.69 6.04 14.00
CA LEU A 19 -3.90 5.49 14.63
C LEU A 19 -3.85 5.49 16.18
N ASP A 20 -3.42 6.61 16.75
CA ASP A 20 -3.27 6.82 18.19
C ASP A 20 -2.32 5.81 18.87
N LEU A 21 -1.34 5.28 18.13
CA LEU A 21 -0.22 4.57 18.74
C LEU A 21 0.63 5.55 19.54
N THR A 22 0.79 5.29 20.84
CA THR A 22 1.62 6.08 21.74
C THR A 22 3.10 5.75 21.53
N VAL A 23 3.69 6.32 20.48
CA VAL A 23 5.13 6.30 20.21
C VAL A 23 5.68 7.68 20.51
N SER A 24 6.78 7.79 21.25
CA SER A 24 7.36 9.10 21.57
C SER A 24 7.84 9.81 20.29
N GLU A 25 7.70 11.14 20.24
CA GLU A 25 8.15 11.94 19.08
C GLU A 25 9.65 11.74 18.80
N THR A 26 10.44 11.58 19.85
CA THR A 26 11.88 11.27 19.78
C THR A 26 12.15 9.94 19.07
N ALA A 27 11.33 8.92 19.31
CA ALA A 27 11.46 7.62 18.64
C ALA A 27 11.01 7.65 17.17
N LEU A 28 10.17 8.63 16.79
CA LEU A 28 9.70 8.81 15.41
C LEU A 28 10.63 9.67 14.56
N THR A 29 11.51 10.47 15.18
CA THR A 29 12.40 11.41 14.49
C THR A 29 13.20 10.79 13.33
N PRO A 30 13.79 9.57 13.45
CA PRO A 30 14.54 8.94 12.34
C PRO A 30 13.69 8.63 11.09
N PHE A 31 12.36 8.60 11.24
CA PHE A 31 11.42 8.17 10.21
C PHE A 31 10.63 9.33 9.59
N GLU A 32 10.88 10.57 10.03
CA GLU A 32 10.10 11.74 9.58
C GLU A 32 10.25 12.05 8.08
N SER A 33 11.32 11.58 7.43
CA SER A 33 11.51 11.71 5.99
C SER A 33 10.37 11.09 5.18
N TRP A 34 9.75 10.01 5.68
CA TRP A 34 8.62 9.33 5.06
C TRP A 34 7.32 9.40 5.86
N LEU A 35 7.36 9.54 7.19
CA LEU A 35 6.16 9.74 8.00
C LEU A 35 5.48 11.08 7.69
N LYS A 36 6.24 12.17 7.52
CA LYS A 36 5.68 13.47 7.17
C LYS A 36 4.92 13.47 5.84
N PRO A 37 5.49 13.03 4.70
CA PRO A 37 4.73 12.93 3.46
C PRO A 37 3.58 11.90 3.53
N ALA A 38 3.69 10.82 4.31
CA ALA A 38 2.58 9.88 4.51
C ALA A 38 1.39 10.50 5.25
N ARG A 39 1.65 11.31 6.30
CA ARG A 39 0.60 12.08 6.99
C ARG A 39 -0.05 13.10 6.05
N GLN A 40 0.75 13.84 5.28
CA GLN A 40 0.25 14.77 4.26
C GLN A 40 -0.61 14.07 3.21
N LEU A 41 -0.23 12.85 2.82
CA LEU A 41 -0.99 12.08 1.85
C LEU A 41 -2.33 11.62 2.41
N ALA A 42 -2.41 11.27 3.69
CA ALA A 42 -3.68 10.98 4.34
C ALA A 42 -4.66 12.17 4.23
N ASP A 43 -4.17 13.40 4.40
CA ASP A 43 -4.96 14.62 4.26
C ASP A 43 -5.43 14.85 2.82
N VAL A 44 -4.57 14.55 1.83
CA VAL A 44 -4.90 14.68 0.39
C VAL A 44 -5.93 13.64 -0.05
N LEU A 45 -5.78 12.39 0.38
CA LEU A 45 -6.68 11.30 0.01
C LEU A 45 -8.06 11.42 0.68
N PHE A 46 -8.07 11.93 1.92
CA PHE A 46 -9.28 12.04 2.74
C PHE A 46 -9.54 13.48 3.22
N PRO A 47 -9.79 14.43 2.30
CA PRO A 47 -10.09 15.81 2.66
C PRO A 47 -11.41 15.88 3.43
N ARG A 48 -11.57 16.92 4.25
CA ARG A 48 -12.80 17.13 5.07
C ARG A 48 -14.05 17.32 4.21
N THR A 49 -13.89 17.98 3.07
CA THR A 49 -14.96 18.27 2.13
C THR A 49 -14.51 17.80 0.75
N VAL A 50 -15.38 17.04 0.08
CA VAL A 50 -15.22 16.66 -1.32
C VAL A 50 -16.35 17.33 -2.09
N LEU A 51 -16.02 18.23 -3.01
CA LEU A 51 -16.98 18.74 -3.98
C LEU A 51 -16.98 17.81 -5.18
N ASN A 52 -18.09 17.11 -5.37
CA ASN A 52 -18.25 16.21 -6.49
C ASN A 52 -18.75 16.97 -7.72
N ASP A 53 -18.16 16.67 -8.87
CA ASP A 53 -18.56 17.19 -10.18
C ASP A 53 -18.42 16.09 -11.25
N ARG A 54 -18.66 16.43 -12.53
CA ARG A 54 -18.57 15.45 -13.64
C ARG A 54 -17.17 14.86 -13.84
N LEU A 55 -16.12 15.53 -13.35
CA LEU A 55 -14.71 15.10 -13.42
C LEU A 55 -14.22 14.50 -12.10
N HIS A 56 -14.95 14.71 -11.00
CA HIS A 56 -14.64 14.25 -9.65
C HIS A 56 -15.86 13.56 -9.04
N THR A 57 -16.13 12.33 -9.46
CA THR A 57 -17.36 11.63 -9.05
C THR A 57 -17.21 10.85 -7.75
N PHE A 58 -15.98 10.58 -7.30
CA PHE A 58 -15.72 9.74 -6.13
C PHE A 58 -15.88 10.52 -4.82
N SER A 59 -17.02 10.30 -4.16
CA SER A 59 -17.49 11.08 -3.01
C SER A 59 -16.69 10.82 -1.73
N ALA A 60 -16.88 11.70 -0.73
CA ALA A 60 -16.26 11.51 0.59
C ALA A 60 -16.70 10.18 1.23
N TYR A 61 -17.97 9.80 1.11
CA TYR A 61 -18.49 8.54 1.62
C TYR A 61 -17.81 7.34 0.94
N GLU A 62 -17.74 7.35 -0.39
CA GLU A 62 -17.15 6.24 -1.15
C GLU A 62 -15.64 6.07 -0.90
N ARG A 63 -14.90 7.19 -0.77
CA ARG A 63 -13.48 7.18 -0.37
C ARG A 63 -13.30 6.53 1.01
N MET A 64 -14.12 6.92 1.98
CA MET A 64 -14.03 6.41 3.35
C MET A 64 -14.50 4.96 3.46
N SER A 65 -15.54 4.57 2.71
CA SER A 65 -16.04 3.19 2.60
C SER A 65 -15.00 2.27 1.94
N THR A 66 -14.33 2.75 0.89
CA THR A 66 -13.19 2.05 0.26
C THR A 66 -12.06 1.84 1.26
N ALA A 67 -11.70 2.88 2.02
CA ALA A 67 -10.65 2.78 3.03
C ALA A 67 -11.01 1.81 4.15
N LEU A 68 -12.25 1.84 4.63
CA LEU A 68 -12.74 0.88 5.62
C LEU A 68 -12.73 -0.55 5.08
N THR A 69 -13.19 -0.76 3.84
CA THR A 69 -13.18 -2.08 3.19
C THR A 69 -11.75 -2.62 3.09
N ALA A 70 -10.80 -1.80 2.62
CA ALA A 70 -9.40 -2.19 2.55
C ALA A 70 -8.83 -2.48 3.96
N ALA A 71 -9.16 -1.65 4.96
CA ALA A 71 -8.75 -1.86 6.34
C ALA A 71 -9.26 -3.18 6.94
N GLN A 72 -10.51 -3.53 6.65
CA GLN A 72 -11.12 -4.80 7.06
C GLN A 72 -10.42 -6.00 6.43
N VAL A 73 -10.01 -5.89 5.16
CA VAL A 73 -9.27 -6.95 4.46
C VAL A 73 -7.85 -7.10 4.99
N PHE A 74 -7.19 -6.01 5.38
CA PHE A 74 -5.89 -6.09 6.06
C PHE A 74 -5.99 -6.50 7.54
N GLY A 75 -7.20 -6.57 8.10
CA GLY A 75 -7.47 -7.08 9.45
C GLY A 75 -7.00 -6.20 10.62
N VAL A 76 -6.31 -5.07 10.36
CA VAL A 76 -5.77 -4.23 11.44
C VAL A 76 -6.92 -3.50 12.15
N GLN A 77 -7.26 -3.95 13.37
CA GLN A 77 -8.43 -3.46 14.12
C GLN A 77 -8.43 -1.94 14.34
N ARG A 78 -7.26 -1.35 14.65
CA ARG A 78 -7.14 0.12 14.83
C ARG A 78 -7.51 0.88 13.56
N LEU A 79 -7.10 0.36 12.41
CA LEU A 79 -7.38 0.94 11.10
C LEU A 79 -8.88 0.86 10.82
N CYS A 80 -9.50 -0.30 11.08
CA CYS A 80 -10.95 -0.49 10.94
C CYS A 80 -11.74 0.51 11.80
N ARG A 81 -11.38 0.64 13.08
CA ARG A 81 -12.03 1.59 14.01
C ARG A 81 -11.88 3.04 13.53
N HIS A 82 -10.68 3.43 13.10
CA HIS A 82 -10.41 4.77 12.60
C HIS A 82 -11.27 5.12 11.38
N TYR A 83 -11.30 4.27 10.37
CA TYR A 83 -12.08 4.54 9.16
C TYR A 83 -13.59 4.39 9.39
N ALA A 84 -14.04 3.49 10.26
CA ALA A 84 -15.45 3.38 10.65
C ALA A 84 -15.94 4.65 11.38
N ALA A 85 -15.15 5.18 12.33
CA ALA A 85 -15.48 6.40 13.05
C ALA A 85 -15.57 7.63 12.12
N ARG A 86 -14.76 7.65 11.06
CA ARG A 86 -14.80 8.72 10.05
C ARG A 86 -15.89 8.54 8.99
N LEU A 87 -16.34 7.31 8.75
CA LEU A 87 -17.43 7.00 7.83
C LEU A 87 -18.81 7.29 8.46
N ALA A 88 -19.00 6.93 9.73
CA ALA A 88 -20.26 7.07 10.46
C ALA A 88 -20.97 8.43 10.36
N PRO A 89 -20.28 9.60 10.44
CA PRO A 89 -20.94 10.90 10.33
C PRO A 89 -21.22 11.36 8.89
N LEU A 90 -20.74 10.64 7.88
CA LEU A 90 -20.96 11.03 6.48
C LEU A 90 -22.38 10.65 6.03
N PRO A 91 -23.02 11.47 5.17
CA PRO A 91 -24.30 11.10 4.59
C PRO A 91 -24.10 9.82 3.77
N GLY A 92 -24.96 8.82 4.03
CA GLY A 92 -24.96 7.58 3.29
C GLY A 92 -25.29 7.79 1.81
N PRO A 93 -25.01 6.78 0.96
CA PRO A 93 -25.49 6.78 -0.42
C PRO A 93 -27.01 6.93 -0.43
N ASP A 94 -27.56 7.54 -1.48
CA ASP A 94 -29.00 7.51 -1.69
C ASP A 94 -29.48 6.05 -1.86
N ALA A 95 -30.77 5.83 -1.60
CA ALA A 95 -31.37 4.49 -1.64
C ALA A 95 -31.66 3.99 -3.08
N SER A 96 -31.20 4.70 -4.12
CA SER A 96 -31.45 4.29 -5.51
C SER A 96 -30.76 2.96 -5.84
N ARG A 97 -31.28 2.27 -6.85
CA ARG A 97 -30.67 1.02 -7.32
C ARG A 97 -29.28 1.28 -7.90
N GLU A 98 -29.12 2.39 -8.61
CA GLU A 98 -27.89 2.81 -9.27
C GLU A 98 -26.79 3.11 -8.25
N SER A 99 -27.11 3.85 -7.20
CA SER A 99 -26.19 4.18 -6.11
C SER A 99 -25.74 2.94 -5.34
N ASN A 100 -26.68 2.04 -5.02
CA ASN A 100 -26.36 0.76 -4.39
C ASN A 100 -25.48 -0.13 -5.27
N GLN A 101 -25.76 -0.21 -6.57
CA GLN A 101 -24.94 -0.97 -7.53
C GLN A 101 -23.52 -0.39 -7.62
N ARG A 102 -23.40 0.94 -7.68
CA ARG A 102 -22.11 1.64 -7.70
C ARG A 102 -21.29 1.33 -6.45
N LEU A 103 -21.88 1.46 -5.26
CA LEU A 103 -21.19 1.17 -4.01
C LEU A 103 -20.79 -0.31 -3.89
N ALA A 104 -21.64 -1.23 -4.35
CA ALA A 104 -21.33 -2.66 -4.36
C ALA A 104 -20.10 -2.96 -5.24
N GLN A 105 -20.04 -2.39 -6.44
CA GLN A 105 -18.91 -2.58 -7.36
C GLN A 105 -17.62 -1.98 -6.81
N ILE A 106 -17.67 -0.77 -6.23
CA ILE A 106 -16.53 -0.14 -5.55
C ILE A 106 -16.02 -1.01 -4.40
N THR A 107 -16.94 -1.53 -3.58
CA THR A 107 -16.62 -2.37 -2.41
C THR A 107 -15.97 -3.69 -2.85
N GLN A 108 -16.53 -4.35 -3.88
CA GLN A 108 -15.98 -5.58 -4.43
C GLN A 108 -14.58 -5.35 -5.01
N TYR A 109 -14.39 -4.30 -5.80
CA TYR A 109 -13.09 -3.93 -6.35
C TYR A 109 -12.06 -3.69 -5.24
N ALA A 110 -12.43 -2.91 -4.21
CA ALA A 110 -11.56 -2.63 -3.07
C ALA A 110 -11.15 -3.90 -2.32
N ARG A 111 -12.09 -4.82 -2.10
CA ARG A 111 -11.82 -6.11 -1.45
C ARG A 111 -10.85 -6.96 -2.26
N GLN A 112 -11.07 -7.07 -3.58
CA GLN A 112 -10.22 -7.83 -4.48
C GLN A 112 -8.81 -7.24 -4.55
N LEU A 113 -8.65 -5.93 -4.75
CA LEU A 113 -7.33 -5.32 -4.83
C LEU A 113 -6.58 -5.35 -3.49
N ALA A 114 -7.29 -5.23 -2.36
CA ALA A 114 -6.69 -5.33 -1.05
C ALA A 114 -6.23 -6.75 -0.73
N GLY A 115 -7.06 -7.78 -0.95
CA GLY A 115 -6.81 -9.14 -0.45
C GLY A 115 -6.27 -10.12 -1.49
N SER A 116 -6.58 -9.92 -2.77
CA SER A 116 -6.15 -10.81 -3.87
C SER A 116 -5.79 -10.00 -5.12
N PRO A 117 -4.85 -9.05 -5.03
CA PRO A 117 -4.60 -8.06 -6.08
C PRO A 117 -4.44 -8.66 -7.48
N SER A 118 -3.82 -9.83 -7.60
CA SER A 118 -3.62 -10.53 -8.89
C SER A 118 -4.91 -10.81 -9.69
N VAL A 119 -6.10 -10.81 -9.08
CA VAL A 119 -7.37 -11.02 -9.79
C VAL A 119 -7.84 -9.78 -10.55
N ILE A 120 -7.31 -8.60 -10.23
CA ILE A 120 -7.63 -7.35 -10.92
C ILE A 120 -7.05 -7.39 -12.34
N ASN A 121 -7.88 -7.02 -13.31
CA ASN A 121 -7.57 -7.01 -14.74
C ASN A 121 -8.30 -5.84 -15.43
N THR A 122 -8.24 -5.81 -16.77
CA THR A 122 -8.92 -4.79 -17.59
C THR A 122 -10.42 -4.73 -17.34
N ARG A 123 -11.10 -5.89 -17.23
CA ARG A 123 -12.54 -5.95 -16.96
C ARG A 123 -12.90 -5.32 -15.61
N ALA A 124 -12.10 -5.55 -14.57
CA ALA A 124 -12.32 -4.93 -13.25
C ALA A 124 -12.22 -3.40 -13.31
N ARG A 125 -11.35 -2.83 -14.17
CA ARG A 125 -11.30 -1.39 -14.43
C ARG A 125 -12.52 -0.90 -15.20
N GLU A 126 -12.94 -1.61 -16.24
CA GLU A 126 -14.13 -1.27 -17.03
C GLU A 126 -15.38 -1.21 -16.16
N GLN A 127 -15.55 -2.15 -15.23
CA GLN A 127 -16.67 -2.16 -14.29
C GLN A 127 -16.71 -0.92 -13.38
N LEU A 128 -15.56 -0.34 -13.03
CA LEU A 128 -15.52 0.95 -12.31
C LEU A 128 -16.03 2.09 -13.20
N ALA A 129 -15.65 2.10 -14.48
CA ALA A 129 -16.14 3.08 -15.44
C ALA A 129 -17.65 2.93 -15.72
N GLU A 130 -18.16 1.69 -15.79
CA GLU A 130 -19.59 1.37 -15.97
C GLU A 130 -20.46 1.92 -14.84
N VAL A 131 -19.94 1.97 -13.60
CA VAL A 131 -20.62 2.61 -12.47
C VAL A 131 -20.31 4.11 -12.33
N GLY A 132 -19.65 4.70 -13.34
CA GLY A 132 -19.44 6.13 -13.47
C GLY A 132 -18.19 6.67 -12.77
N LEU A 133 -17.20 5.86 -12.41
CA LEU A 133 -15.90 6.39 -11.95
C LEU A 133 -15.11 6.88 -13.17
N THR A 134 -14.61 8.11 -13.08
CA THR A 134 -13.73 8.66 -14.11
C THR A 134 -12.35 7.99 -14.08
N ALA A 135 -11.51 8.27 -15.10
CA ALA A 135 -10.10 7.84 -15.08
C ALA A 135 -9.34 8.41 -13.86
N ARG A 136 -9.66 9.65 -13.45
CA ARG A 136 -9.10 10.27 -12.24
C ARG A 136 -9.57 9.56 -10.97
N ASP A 137 -10.86 9.26 -10.87
CA ASP A 137 -11.42 8.50 -9.75
C ASP A 137 -10.81 7.09 -9.66
N THR A 138 -10.55 6.47 -10.83
CA THR A 138 -9.86 5.18 -10.92
C THR A 138 -8.42 5.25 -10.40
N VAL A 139 -7.67 6.32 -10.70
CA VAL A 139 -6.35 6.53 -10.09
C VAL A 139 -6.48 6.70 -8.57
N LEU A 140 -7.45 7.48 -8.13
CA LEU A 140 -7.64 7.81 -6.72
C LEU A 140 -8.06 6.60 -5.86
N ILE A 141 -9.02 5.78 -6.29
CA ILE A 141 -9.43 4.57 -5.56
C ILE A 141 -8.24 3.61 -5.38
N ASN A 142 -7.41 3.48 -6.41
CA ASN A 142 -6.20 2.65 -6.38
C ASN A 142 -5.13 3.21 -5.44
N GLN A 143 -4.97 4.54 -5.41
CA GLN A 143 -4.10 5.20 -4.43
C GLN A 143 -4.59 4.98 -3.01
N ILE A 144 -5.90 5.11 -2.75
CA ILE A 144 -6.50 4.85 -1.44
C ILE A 144 -6.22 3.41 -0.99
N ILE A 145 -6.54 2.41 -1.81
CA ILE A 145 -6.37 1.00 -1.41
C ILE A 145 -4.89 0.67 -1.14
N GLY A 146 -3.98 1.16 -1.98
CA GLY A 146 -2.55 0.99 -1.80
C GLY A 146 -2.01 1.70 -0.55
N PHE A 147 -2.42 2.94 -0.32
CA PHE A 147 -2.06 3.73 0.86
C PHE A 147 -2.53 3.07 2.16
N ILE A 148 -3.77 2.57 2.19
CA ILE A 148 -4.31 1.86 3.36
C ILE A 148 -3.51 0.59 3.65
N GLY A 149 -3.06 -0.12 2.61
CA GLY A 149 -2.17 -1.26 2.76
C GLY A 149 -0.81 -0.88 3.34
N PHE A 150 -0.24 0.25 2.92
CA PHE A 150 0.99 0.80 3.51
C PHE A 150 0.77 1.19 4.98
N GLN A 151 -0.29 1.94 5.28
CA GLN A 151 -0.62 2.38 6.64
C GLN A 151 -0.85 1.20 7.59
N ALA A 152 -1.58 0.16 7.16
CA ALA A 152 -1.81 -1.05 7.95
C ALA A 152 -0.49 -1.70 8.40
N ARG A 153 0.46 -1.81 7.47
CA ARG A 153 1.78 -2.42 7.72
C ARG A 153 2.64 -1.53 8.62
N VAL A 154 2.65 -0.22 8.40
CA VAL A 154 3.35 0.72 9.29
C VAL A 154 2.81 0.66 10.71
N ALA A 155 1.48 0.66 10.88
CA ALA A 155 0.85 0.53 12.19
C ALA A 155 1.26 -0.79 12.88
N ALA A 156 1.26 -1.90 12.14
CA ALA A 156 1.68 -3.20 12.66
C ALA A 156 3.17 -3.24 13.05
N ILE A 157 4.05 -2.61 12.27
CA ILE A 157 5.48 -2.48 12.58
C ILE A 157 5.67 -1.74 13.90
N PHE A 158 5.07 -0.55 14.05
CA PHE A 158 5.22 0.24 15.27
C PHE A 158 4.55 -0.44 16.48
N GLN A 159 3.44 -1.14 16.28
CA GLN A 159 2.82 -1.96 17.32
C GLN A 159 3.79 -3.06 17.82
N ALA A 160 4.45 -3.76 16.90
CA ALA A 160 5.44 -4.80 17.20
C ALA A 160 6.69 -4.21 17.88
N PHE A 161 7.21 -3.09 17.37
CA PHE A 161 8.35 -2.37 17.93
C PHE A 161 8.09 -1.95 19.38
N CYS A 162 6.90 -1.41 19.67
CA CYS A 162 6.47 -1.04 21.01
C CYS A 162 6.02 -2.23 21.88
N ARG A 163 6.13 -3.47 21.40
CA ARG A 163 5.69 -4.71 22.09
C ARG A 163 4.21 -4.66 22.53
N LEU A 164 3.38 -3.95 21.79
CA LEU A 164 1.96 -3.88 22.07
C LEU A 164 1.28 -5.19 21.62
N PRO A 165 0.26 -5.66 22.36
CA PRO A 165 -0.43 -6.91 22.02
C PRO A 165 -1.18 -6.76 20.71
N VAL A 166 -1.14 -7.83 19.93
CA VAL A 166 -1.94 -7.98 18.72
C VAL A 166 -3.39 -8.29 19.10
N ARG A 167 -4.34 -7.61 18.46
CA ARG A 167 -5.78 -7.88 18.61
C ARG A 167 -6.32 -8.41 17.30
N GLU A 168 -6.36 -9.74 17.18
CA GLU A 168 -6.84 -10.42 15.99
C GLU A 168 -8.35 -10.21 15.82
N LEU A 169 -8.78 -10.01 14.58
CA LEU A 169 -10.19 -10.06 14.22
C LEU A 169 -10.56 -11.50 13.84
N PRO A 170 -11.66 -12.05 14.35
CA PRO A 170 -12.08 -13.41 14.03
C PRO A 170 -12.39 -13.54 12.53
N GLY A 171 -12.08 -14.70 11.95
CA GLY A 171 -12.41 -15.02 10.56
C GLY A 171 -11.52 -14.37 9.48
N GLN A 172 -10.44 -13.68 9.85
CA GLN A 172 -9.47 -13.18 8.88
C GLN A 172 -8.65 -14.33 8.30
N GLU A 173 -8.63 -14.46 6.97
CA GLU A 173 -7.74 -15.40 6.30
C GLU A 173 -6.42 -14.72 5.95
N MET A 174 -5.31 -15.44 6.14
CA MET A 174 -4.01 -14.99 5.66
C MET A 174 -4.02 -14.97 4.13
N GLN A 175 -3.61 -13.85 3.53
CA GLN A 175 -3.49 -13.74 2.08
C GLN A 175 -2.60 -14.88 1.55
N ARG A 176 -3.06 -15.58 0.51
CA ARG A 176 -2.29 -16.60 -0.19
C ARG A 176 -1.29 -15.95 -1.13
N PHE A 177 -0.24 -16.68 -1.48
CA PHE A 177 0.63 -16.25 -2.55
C PHE A 177 -0.14 -16.23 -3.88
N ALA A 178 0.28 -15.37 -4.81
CA ALA A 178 -0.26 -15.40 -6.17
C ALA A 178 0.11 -16.73 -6.87
N ARG A 179 -0.54 -17.09 -7.98
CA ARG A 179 -0.22 -18.35 -8.67
C ARG A 179 1.17 -18.29 -9.31
N ALA A 180 1.97 -19.35 -9.15
CA ALA A 180 3.33 -19.44 -9.70
C ALA A 180 3.39 -19.25 -11.22
N ALA A 181 2.34 -19.71 -11.94
CA ALA A 181 2.19 -19.54 -13.38
C ALA A 181 2.40 -18.09 -13.87
N ARG A 182 2.02 -17.08 -13.07
CA ARG A 182 2.19 -15.65 -13.41
C ARG A 182 3.64 -15.20 -13.49
N PHE A 183 4.55 -15.98 -12.88
CA PHE A 183 5.97 -15.68 -12.80
C PHE A 183 6.79 -16.63 -13.66
N GLN A 184 6.20 -17.35 -14.64
CA GLN A 184 7.00 -18.22 -15.51
C GLN A 184 7.65 -17.47 -16.67
N ASN A 185 7.04 -16.39 -17.15
CA ASN A 185 7.63 -15.56 -18.19
C ASN A 185 8.57 -14.49 -17.58
N PRO A 186 9.91 -14.60 -17.74
CA PRO A 186 10.86 -13.63 -17.19
C PRO A 186 10.89 -12.31 -17.98
N GLN A 187 10.33 -12.29 -19.20
CA GLN A 187 10.28 -11.10 -20.06
C GLN A 187 9.05 -10.25 -19.81
N THR A 188 8.15 -10.65 -18.92
CA THR A 188 6.92 -9.90 -18.68
C THR A 188 7.21 -8.49 -18.20
N THR A 189 6.74 -7.50 -18.96
CA THR A 189 6.90 -6.06 -18.68
C THR A 189 5.55 -5.40 -18.41
N TRP A 190 5.56 -4.21 -17.83
CA TRP A 190 4.35 -3.44 -17.54
C TRP A 190 4.17 -2.29 -18.53
N ARG A 191 2.92 -2.03 -18.93
CA ARG A 191 2.52 -0.82 -19.65
C ARG A 191 1.28 -0.19 -19.00
N PRO A 192 1.15 1.15 -19.04
CA PRO A 192 -0.04 1.81 -18.52
C PRO A 192 -1.28 1.43 -19.33
N ALA A 193 -2.43 1.33 -18.66
CA ALA A 193 -3.69 1.08 -19.33
C ALA A 193 -4.05 2.28 -20.22
N ALA A 194 -4.29 2.05 -21.50
CA ALA A 194 -4.48 3.14 -22.47
C ALA A 194 -5.61 4.11 -22.09
N SER A 195 -6.70 3.60 -21.50
CA SER A 195 -7.82 4.40 -21.03
C SER A 195 -7.48 5.34 -19.86
N LEU A 196 -6.39 5.08 -19.14
CA LEU A 196 -5.95 5.85 -17.99
C LEU A 196 -4.78 6.77 -18.30
N VAL A 197 -4.14 6.65 -19.46
CA VAL A 197 -3.03 7.54 -19.84
C VAL A 197 -3.58 8.95 -20.08
N GLU A 198 -2.95 9.94 -19.46
CA GLU A 198 -3.20 11.34 -19.76
C GLU A 198 -2.16 11.85 -20.76
N TYR A 199 -2.58 12.00 -22.01
CA TYR A 199 -1.77 12.65 -23.04
C TYR A 199 -1.89 14.16 -22.85
N SER A 200 -0.98 14.77 -22.10
CA SER A 200 -1.01 16.22 -21.91
C SER A 200 -0.77 16.93 -23.26
N PRO A 201 -1.70 17.79 -23.75
CA PRO A 201 -1.51 18.50 -25.01
C PRO A 201 -0.46 19.63 -24.96
N ALA A 202 0.11 19.94 -23.79
CA ALA A 202 0.85 21.19 -23.56
C ALA A 202 2.15 21.07 -22.75
N HIS A 203 2.79 19.89 -22.72
CA HIS A 203 4.10 19.72 -22.06
C HIS A 203 5.25 19.36 -23.02
N THR A 204 5.34 20.08 -24.13
CA THR A 204 6.63 20.34 -24.79
C THR A 204 7.36 21.44 -23.99
N LYS A 205 8.26 21.04 -23.07
CA LYS A 205 9.60 21.65 -22.83
C LYS A 205 10.25 21.34 -21.48
N VAL A 206 9.58 20.73 -20.51
CA VAL A 206 10.24 20.21 -19.30
C VAL A 206 9.73 18.80 -19.00
N ARG A 207 10.45 17.78 -19.46
CA ARG A 207 10.25 16.41 -18.99
C ARG A 207 10.60 16.41 -17.51
N ARG A 208 9.60 16.45 -16.63
CA ARG A 208 9.82 16.36 -15.18
C ARG A 208 10.62 15.07 -14.91
N GLN A 209 11.84 15.24 -14.44
CA GLN A 209 12.74 14.11 -14.22
C GLN A 209 12.37 13.50 -12.86
N TYR A 210 11.64 12.40 -12.90
CA TYR A 210 11.26 11.68 -11.68
C TYR A 210 12.44 10.89 -11.14
N SER A 211 12.53 10.83 -9.81
CA SER A 211 13.70 10.33 -9.10
C SER A 211 13.85 8.80 -9.15
N SER A 212 12.77 8.06 -9.39
CA SER A 212 12.80 6.58 -9.48
C SER A 212 12.24 6.07 -10.81
N SER A 213 12.77 4.93 -11.29
CA SER A 213 12.27 4.26 -12.51
C SER A 213 10.79 3.92 -12.41
N GLN A 214 10.34 3.51 -11.23
CA GLN A 214 8.94 3.21 -10.93
C GLN A 214 8.04 4.44 -11.15
N CYS A 215 8.44 5.60 -10.63
CA CYS A 215 7.70 6.84 -10.86
C CYS A 215 7.66 7.21 -12.34
N GLN A 216 8.77 7.08 -13.06
CA GLN A 216 8.83 7.44 -14.49
C GLN A 216 7.87 6.59 -15.33
N ILE A 217 7.83 5.29 -15.09
CA ILE A 217 6.98 4.35 -15.82
C ILE A 217 5.50 4.63 -15.56
N MET A 218 5.13 4.95 -14.31
CA MET A 218 3.73 5.15 -13.91
C MET A 218 3.23 6.60 -14.08
N ALA A 219 4.13 7.56 -14.31
CA ALA A 219 3.81 8.98 -14.43
C ALA A 219 2.66 9.29 -15.42
N PRO A 220 2.57 8.65 -16.62
CA PRO A 220 1.48 8.94 -17.57
C PRO A 220 0.07 8.69 -17.03
N VAL A 221 -0.05 7.87 -15.98
CA VAL A 221 -1.34 7.59 -15.32
C VAL A 221 -1.48 8.38 -14.03
N LEU A 222 -0.43 8.40 -13.19
CA LEU A 222 -0.49 9.03 -11.87
C LEU A 222 -0.56 10.56 -11.93
N ILE A 223 -0.21 11.19 -13.05
CA ILE A 223 -0.33 12.64 -13.23
C ILE A 223 -1.77 13.16 -13.13
N ARG A 224 -2.77 12.27 -13.29
CA ARG A 224 -4.20 12.59 -13.06
C ARG A 224 -4.49 13.00 -11.61
N ASP A 225 -3.62 12.62 -10.67
CA ASP A 225 -3.65 13.06 -9.28
C ASP A 225 -2.24 13.53 -8.83
N PRO A 226 -1.82 14.75 -9.23
CA PRO A 226 -0.45 15.20 -9.10
C PRO A 226 -0.02 15.39 -7.64
N SER A 227 -0.95 15.77 -6.75
CA SER A 227 -0.67 15.97 -5.33
C SER A 227 -0.35 14.65 -4.64
N SER A 228 -1.16 13.62 -4.87
CA SER A 228 -0.89 12.28 -4.32
C SER A 228 0.37 11.67 -4.93
N PHE A 229 0.60 11.85 -6.23
CA PHE A 229 1.79 11.33 -6.89
C PHE A 229 3.08 11.97 -6.37
N ALA A 230 3.12 13.29 -6.18
CA ALA A 230 4.28 13.98 -5.62
C ALA A 230 4.61 13.51 -4.19
N LEU A 231 3.60 13.20 -3.38
CA LEU A 231 3.80 12.67 -2.02
C LEU A 231 4.27 11.21 -2.04
N LEU A 232 3.75 10.38 -2.94
CA LEU A 232 4.25 9.03 -3.19
C LEU A 232 5.73 9.05 -3.61
N GLU A 233 6.12 9.94 -4.53
CA GLU A 233 7.51 10.09 -4.94
C GLU A 233 8.42 10.46 -3.76
N ARG A 234 7.99 11.37 -2.88
CA ARG A 234 8.74 11.73 -1.67
C ARG A 234 8.89 10.57 -0.68
N ILE A 235 7.89 9.69 -0.58
CA ILE A 235 7.99 8.46 0.24
C ILE A 235 8.98 7.48 -0.40
N LEU A 236 8.97 7.33 -1.73
CA LEU A 236 9.85 6.41 -2.45
C LEU A 236 11.33 6.80 -2.39
N THR A 237 11.64 8.10 -2.31
CA THR A 237 13.01 8.62 -2.25
C THR A 237 13.53 8.87 -0.83
N SER A 238 12.75 8.46 0.18
CA SER A 238 13.03 8.68 1.60
C SER A 238 14.04 7.69 2.20
N THR A 239 14.22 7.76 3.52
CA THR A 239 15.03 6.80 4.29
C THR A 239 14.52 5.36 4.24
N LEU A 240 13.28 5.10 3.82
CA LEU A 240 12.81 3.73 3.52
C LEU A 240 13.72 3.02 2.51
N HIS A 241 14.16 3.77 1.49
CA HIS A 241 15.02 3.26 0.44
C HIS A 241 16.51 3.44 0.76
N THR A 242 16.92 4.55 1.40
CA THR A 242 18.34 4.86 1.58
C THR A 242 18.98 4.35 2.86
N ALA A 243 18.20 4.14 3.94
CA ALA A 243 18.74 3.64 5.22
C ALA A 243 18.78 2.10 5.31
N SER A 244 18.07 1.42 4.41
CA SER A 244 18.05 -0.05 4.32
C SER A 244 19.30 -0.56 3.59
N PRO A 245 19.89 -1.70 3.99
CA PRO A 245 21.00 -2.31 3.24
C PRO A 245 20.61 -2.55 1.78
N PRO A 246 21.33 -1.99 0.78
CA PRO A 246 20.96 -2.11 -0.62
C PRO A 246 20.85 -3.56 -1.12
N SER A 247 21.59 -4.49 -0.50
CA SER A 247 21.54 -5.92 -0.81
C SER A 247 20.21 -6.59 -0.40
N LEU A 248 19.50 -6.08 0.60
CA LEU A 248 18.27 -6.69 1.12
C LEU A 248 16.99 -6.13 0.46
N LEU A 249 17.02 -4.90 -0.05
CA LEU A 249 15.89 -4.30 -0.76
C LEU A 249 15.37 -5.14 -1.94
N PRO A 250 16.23 -5.74 -2.79
CA PRO A 250 15.81 -6.68 -3.82
C PRO A 250 14.99 -7.86 -3.31
N LEU A 251 15.39 -8.47 -2.20
CA LEU A 251 14.70 -9.60 -1.59
C LEU A 251 13.31 -9.19 -1.10
N ILE A 252 13.21 -8.04 -0.43
CA ILE A 252 11.92 -7.47 0.02
C ILE A 252 10.99 -7.24 -1.19
N THR A 253 11.50 -6.61 -2.25
CA THR A 253 10.73 -6.34 -3.47
C THR A 253 10.27 -7.63 -4.16
N LEU A 254 11.16 -8.62 -4.32
CA LEU A 254 10.84 -9.91 -4.96
C LEU A 254 9.75 -10.65 -4.20
N LEU A 255 9.92 -10.85 -2.89
CA LEU A 255 8.98 -11.61 -2.07
C LEU A 255 7.63 -10.90 -1.97
N THR A 256 7.61 -9.57 -1.78
CA THR A 256 6.38 -8.79 -1.74
C THR A 256 5.65 -8.82 -3.09
N SER A 257 6.38 -8.80 -4.20
CA SER A 257 5.82 -8.92 -5.56
C SER A 257 5.27 -10.31 -5.84
N ARG A 258 5.96 -11.35 -5.35
CA ARG A 258 5.52 -12.75 -5.45
C ARG A 258 4.21 -13.00 -4.70
N ILE A 259 4.08 -12.45 -3.49
CA ILE A 259 2.87 -12.56 -2.68
C ILE A 259 1.70 -11.79 -3.33
N ASN A 260 1.93 -10.56 -3.79
CA ASN A 260 0.86 -9.72 -4.34
C ASN A 260 0.55 -10.02 -5.83
N GLY A 261 1.36 -10.81 -6.53
CA GLY A 261 1.11 -11.14 -7.94
C GLY A 261 1.58 -10.09 -8.95
N SER A 262 2.49 -9.18 -8.58
CA SER A 262 3.00 -8.17 -9.51
C SER A 262 4.19 -8.73 -10.30
N ALA A 263 3.91 -9.40 -11.41
CA ALA A 263 4.93 -10.02 -12.26
C ALA A 263 5.96 -9.02 -12.78
N ALA A 264 5.53 -7.82 -13.16
CA ALA A 264 6.45 -6.79 -13.66
C ALA A 264 7.37 -6.23 -12.56
N CYS A 265 6.88 -5.98 -11.34
CA CYS A 265 7.76 -5.60 -10.23
C CYS A 265 8.76 -6.71 -9.90
N PHE A 266 8.30 -7.97 -9.93
CA PHE A 266 9.16 -9.12 -9.70
C PHE A 266 10.27 -9.21 -10.75
N ASN A 267 9.91 -9.16 -12.04
CA ASN A 267 10.86 -9.30 -13.15
C ASN A 267 11.84 -8.13 -13.23
N GLU A 268 11.41 -6.89 -12.99
CA GLU A 268 12.29 -5.71 -12.95
C GLU A 268 13.41 -5.87 -11.92
N GLN A 269 13.13 -6.53 -10.79
CA GLN A 269 14.12 -6.82 -9.76
C GLN A 269 14.93 -8.08 -10.07
N ALA A 270 14.31 -9.10 -10.66
CA ALA A 270 14.96 -10.37 -10.99
C ALA A 270 16.04 -10.26 -12.08
N THR A 271 15.95 -9.25 -12.95
CA THR A 271 16.89 -9.00 -14.04
C THR A 271 18.10 -8.16 -13.64
N GLN A 272 18.12 -7.57 -12.43
CA GLN A 272 19.23 -6.74 -11.98
C GLN A 272 20.52 -7.56 -11.73
N PRO A 273 21.71 -7.04 -12.09
CA PRO A 273 22.99 -7.69 -11.76
C PRO A 273 23.15 -7.90 -10.25
N GLY A 274 23.61 -9.09 -9.84
CA GLY A 274 23.73 -9.43 -8.41
C GLY A 274 22.40 -9.79 -7.73
N ALA A 275 21.30 -9.89 -8.47
CA ALA A 275 20.02 -10.34 -7.93
C ALA A 275 20.17 -11.69 -7.23
N TRP A 276 19.37 -11.87 -6.18
CA TRP A 276 19.22 -13.09 -5.41
C TRP A 276 18.79 -14.28 -6.30
N ARG A 277 19.68 -14.81 -7.15
CA ARG A 277 19.35 -15.79 -8.20
C ARG A 277 18.63 -17.01 -7.65
N ARG A 278 19.11 -17.53 -6.52
CA ARG A 278 18.45 -18.65 -5.81
C ARG A 278 17.04 -18.26 -5.35
N ALA A 279 16.87 -17.07 -4.77
CA ALA A 279 15.54 -16.56 -4.40
C ALA A 279 14.63 -16.42 -5.62
N VAL A 280 15.14 -15.89 -6.74
CA VAL A 280 14.35 -15.74 -7.98
C VAL A 280 13.87 -17.10 -8.47
N ILE A 281 14.74 -18.12 -8.49
CA ILE A 281 14.38 -19.48 -8.91
C ILE A 281 13.30 -20.06 -7.98
N THR A 282 13.52 -19.98 -6.67
CA THR A 282 12.58 -20.51 -5.67
C THR A 282 11.24 -19.78 -5.67
N LEU A 283 11.25 -18.44 -5.73
CA LEU A 283 10.03 -17.64 -5.74
C LEU A 283 9.23 -17.81 -7.04
N ARG A 284 9.79 -18.37 -8.13
CA ARG A 284 8.99 -18.75 -9.30
C ARG A 284 8.26 -20.09 -9.12
N GLN A 285 8.53 -20.85 -8.07
CA GLN A 285 7.87 -22.12 -7.79
C GLN A 285 6.56 -21.95 -6.99
N GLU A 286 5.93 -23.09 -6.70
CA GLU A 286 4.71 -23.18 -5.92
C GLU A 286 4.95 -22.90 -4.42
N ASP A 287 3.86 -22.70 -3.69
CA ASP A 287 3.91 -22.21 -2.30
C ASP A 287 4.63 -23.17 -1.35
N ASP A 288 4.51 -24.48 -1.55
CA ASP A 288 5.18 -25.51 -0.74
C ASP A 288 6.71 -25.43 -0.87
N ASP A 289 7.21 -25.09 -2.04
CA ASP A 289 8.65 -24.90 -2.28
C ASP A 289 9.15 -23.61 -1.62
N ILE A 290 8.33 -22.56 -1.63
CA ILE A 290 8.63 -21.29 -0.93
C ILE A 290 8.63 -21.51 0.59
N ALA A 291 7.72 -22.33 1.12
CA ALA A 291 7.64 -22.62 2.55
C ALA A 291 8.86 -23.37 3.09
N ARG A 292 9.53 -24.17 2.24
CA ARG A 292 10.76 -24.92 2.58
C ARG A 292 12.04 -24.09 2.42
N TRP A 293 11.92 -22.82 2.05
CA TRP A 293 13.06 -21.97 1.73
C TRP A 293 13.68 -21.30 2.97
N GLU A 294 14.96 -21.57 3.25
CA GLU A 294 15.64 -21.14 4.48
C GLU A 294 16.58 -19.92 4.32
N LEU A 295 16.43 -19.10 3.28
CA LEU A 295 17.31 -17.94 3.08
C LEU A 295 16.81 -16.71 3.84
N GLU A 296 17.68 -16.12 4.65
CA GLU A 296 17.36 -14.99 5.56
C GLU A 296 16.05 -15.22 6.33
N PRO A 297 15.95 -16.30 7.14
CA PRO A 297 14.67 -16.79 7.66
C PRO A 297 13.92 -15.74 8.48
N ALA A 298 14.63 -14.94 9.29
CA ALA A 298 14.01 -13.87 10.07
C ALA A 298 13.38 -12.78 9.18
N LEU A 299 14.09 -12.33 8.14
CA LEU A 299 13.60 -11.29 7.23
C LEU A 299 12.48 -11.81 6.34
N THR A 300 12.68 -12.99 5.73
CA THR A 300 11.68 -13.65 4.89
C THR A 300 10.39 -13.89 5.67
N GLN A 301 10.48 -14.37 6.91
CA GLN A 301 9.32 -14.57 7.78
C GLN A 301 8.62 -13.26 8.14
N ALA A 302 9.38 -12.22 8.48
CA ALA A 302 8.83 -10.90 8.79
C ALA A 302 8.10 -10.28 7.59
N ILE A 303 8.67 -10.35 6.38
CA ILE A 303 8.03 -9.88 5.14
C ILE A 303 6.76 -10.67 4.85
N GLN A 304 6.78 -11.99 4.99
CA GLN A 304 5.62 -12.84 4.74
C GLN A 304 4.45 -12.50 5.66
N TRP A 305 4.68 -12.44 6.98
CA TRP A 305 3.63 -12.08 7.93
C TRP A 305 3.12 -10.66 7.68
N LEU A 306 4.02 -9.69 7.55
CA LEU A 306 3.62 -8.31 7.33
C LEU A 306 2.86 -8.12 6.02
N THR A 307 3.22 -8.85 4.96
CA THR A 307 2.53 -8.77 3.67
C THR A 307 1.18 -9.48 3.71
N ARG A 308 1.09 -10.65 4.35
CA ARG A 308 -0.04 -11.56 4.20
C ARG A 308 -1.08 -11.48 5.32
N ALA A 309 -0.66 -11.09 6.53
CA ALA A 309 -1.51 -10.96 7.71
C ALA A 309 -0.91 -9.90 8.66
N PRO A 310 -0.91 -8.60 8.27
CA PRO A 310 -0.36 -7.54 9.10
C PRO A 310 -1.10 -7.40 10.44
N ASP A 311 -2.36 -7.85 10.51
CA ASP A 311 -3.14 -7.98 11.74
C ASP A 311 -2.55 -8.95 12.75
N ARG A 312 -1.66 -9.88 12.33
CA ARG A 312 -0.98 -10.86 13.18
C ARG A 312 0.51 -10.55 13.38
N PHE A 313 1.01 -9.48 12.76
CA PHE A 313 2.41 -9.10 12.89
C PHE A 313 2.69 -8.55 14.30
N SER A 314 3.75 -9.04 14.94
CA SER A 314 3.99 -8.87 16.37
C SER A 314 5.49 -8.81 16.69
N ALA A 315 5.82 -8.59 17.96
CA ALA A 315 7.19 -8.63 18.45
C ALA A 315 7.93 -9.95 18.08
N ALA A 316 7.21 -11.08 18.00
CA ALA A 316 7.79 -12.36 17.62
C ALA A 316 8.35 -12.38 16.18
N HIS A 317 7.84 -11.53 15.30
CA HIS A 317 8.30 -11.39 13.93
C HIS A 317 9.34 -10.26 13.76
N PHE A 318 9.27 -9.24 14.63
CA PHE A 318 10.13 -8.06 14.55
C PHE A 318 11.49 -8.26 15.25
N PHE A 319 11.51 -8.73 16.49
CA PHE A 319 12.74 -8.81 17.30
C PHE A 319 13.80 -9.81 16.78
N PRO A 320 13.45 -10.91 16.08
CA PRO A 320 14.46 -11.76 15.43
C PRO A 320 15.34 -11.05 14.40
N LEU A 321 14.90 -9.90 13.85
CA LEU A 321 15.73 -9.08 12.97
C LEU A 321 16.87 -8.41 13.75
N LEU A 322 16.59 -7.97 14.98
CA LEU A 322 17.55 -7.27 15.83
C LEU A 322 18.62 -8.20 16.38
N THR A 323 18.26 -9.45 16.68
CA THR A 323 19.20 -10.47 17.15
C THR A 323 20.27 -10.83 16.11
N ARG A 324 20.08 -10.45 14.84
CA ARG A 324 21.05 -10.61 13.73
C ARG A 324 21.87 -9.34 13.46
N GLY A 325 21.86 -8.38 14.38
CA GLY A 325 22.67 -7.15 14.30
C GLY A 325 22.04 -6.01 13.49
N VAL A 326 20.80 -6.14 13.03
CA VAL A 326 20.07 -5.05 12.37
C VAL A 326 19.56 -4.06 13.43
N SER A 327 19.81 -2.77 13.25
CA SER A 327 19.28 -1.76 14.19
C SER A 327 17.75 -1.66 14.08
N SER A 328 17.08 -1.18 15.14
CA SER A 328 15.63 -0.96 15.10
C SER A 328 15.22 0.00 13.97
N GLU A 329 16.04 1.02 13.69
CA GLU A 329 15.81 1.95 12.60
C GLU A 329 15.88 1.27 11.23
N GLN A 330 16.92 0.45 10.99
CA GLN A 330 17.05 -0.32 9.76
C GLN A 330 15.89 -1.31 9.60
N ALA A 331 15.52 -2.03 10.66
CA ALA A 331 14.41 -2.98 10.64
C ALA A 331 13.08 -2.28 10.30
N ILE A 332 12.79 -1.12 10.90
CA ILE A 332 11.58 -0.34 10.59
C ILE A 332 11.59 0.17 9.15
N ASN A 333 12.72 0.69 8.65
CA ASN A 333 12.81 1.18 7.27
C ASN A 333 12.68 0.04 6.24
N MET A 334 13.30 -1.13 6.48
CA MET A 334 13.17 -2.31 5.62
C MET A 334 11.73 -2.84 5.58
N LEU A 335 11.07 -2.94 6.73
CA LEU A 335 9.68 -3.38 6.80
C LEU A 335 8.72 -2.30 6.25
N GLY A 336 9.04 -1.02 6.40
CA GLY A 336 8.33 0.08 5.75
C GLY A 336 8.43 0.00 4.22
N TRP A 337 9.60 -0.38 3.68
CA TRP A 337 9.79 -0.64 2.25
C TRP A 337 8.92 -1.79 1.76
N CYS A 338 8.76 -2.86 2.54
CA CYS A 338 7.77 -3.92 2.25
C CYS A 338 6.35 -3.35 2.08
N GLY A 339 5.94 -2.43 2.96
CA GLY A 339 4.66 -1.72 2.82
C GLY A 339 4.54 -0.91 1.52
N VAL A 340 5.59 -0.18 1.14
CA VAL A 340 5.64 0.61 -0.10
C VAL A 340 5.64 -0.29 -1.34
N CYS A 341 6.39 -1.40 -1.36
CA CYS A 341 6.31 -2.39 -2.43
C CYS A 341 4.90 -2.94 -2.58
N GLY A 342 4.20 -3.23 -1.48
CA GLY A 342 2.81 -3.68 -1.49
C GLY A 342 1.85 -2.66 -2.11
N TRP A 343 2.10 -1.37 -1.91
CA TRP A 343 1.36 -0.28 -2.54
C TRP A 343 1.68 -0.19 -4.04
N LEU A 344 2.96 -0.13 -4.42
CA LEU A 344 3.38 -0.10 -5.84
C LEU A 344 2.84 -1.29 -6.64
N ASN A 345 2.85 -2.48 -6.05
CA ASN A 345 2.31 -3.68 -6.68
C ASN A 345 0.82 -3.52 -7.02
N ARG A 346 0.02 -2.98 -6.09
CA ARG A 346 -1.41 -2.73 -6.31
C ARG A 346 -1.61 -1.69 -7.42
N LEU A 347 -0.82 -0.63 -7.43
CA LEU A 347 -0.92 0.38 -8.49
C LEU A 347 -0.53 -0.19 -9.86
N LYS A 348 0.59 -0.93 -9.99
CA LYS A 348 0.98 -1.55 -11.26
C LYS A 348 -0.07 -2.55 -11.74
N ILE A 349 -0.56 -3.42 -10.86
CA ILE A 349 -1.61 -4.39 -11.25
C ILE A 349 -2.89 -3.68 -11.70
N ALA A 350 -3.32 -2.65 -10.96
CA ALA A 350 -4.60 -2.02 -11.22
C ALA A 350 -4.59 -1.01 -12.36
N LEU A 351 -3.49 -0.28 -12.57
CA LEU A 351 -3.41 0.86 -13.50
C LEU A 351 -2.75 0.53 -14.84
N GLY A 352 -2.42 -0.74 -15.08
CA GLY A 352 -1.82 -1.16 -16.33
C GLY A 352 -2.03 -2.63 -16.65
N GLU A 353 -1.21 -3.09 -17.59
CA GLU A 353 -1.26 -4.43 -18.15
C GLU A 353 0.16 -4.98 -18.26
N THR A 354 0.26 -6.30 -18.17
CA THR A 354 1.51 -7.03 -18.29
C THR A 354 1.49 -7.89 -19.52
N TYR A 355 2.55 -7.85 -20.32
CA TYR A 355 2.71 -8.59 -21.58
C TYR A 355 4.00 -9.40 -21.55
#